data_AF-A0A8J3LRD7-F1
#
_entry.id   AF-A0A8J3LRD7-F1
#
_cell.length_a   1.000
_cell.length_b   1.000
_cell.length_c   1.000
_cell.angle_alpha   90.00
_cell.angle_beta   90.00
_cell.angle_gamma   90.00
#
_symmetry.space_group_name_H-M   'P 1'
#
loop_
_entity.id
_entity.type
_entity.pdbx_description
1 polymer ?
#
loop_
_entity_poly.entity_id
_entity_poly.type
_entity_poly.pdbx_seq_one_letter_code
_entity_poly.pdbx_strand_id
1 'polypeptide(L)'
;MTDQGRPGERREQMGDRLLGQRIIILGQEVNDEIANKICSELLLLTAEDSRRDISLYINSPGGSVSAGMAIYDVMQYVPNDVVTVAMGLAASMGQFLLCAGTQGKRYALPHARIVMHQPLGGIGGTAADIAIQAEQMRYTKKLMAERIATHTGQPLERIEQDSDRDRWFTAEEARDYGIVDHVVASLAAARAT
;
A
#
# COMPACT_ATOMS: atom_id res chain seq x y z
N MET A 1 -36.18 -10.38 -19.30
CA MET A 1 -34.94 -11.10 -19.64
C MET A 1 -33.85 -10.46 -18.82
N THR A 2 -33.40 -11.12 -17.75
CA THR A 2 -32.56 -10.49 -16.72
C THR A 2 -31.17 -10.19 -17.27
N ASP A 3 -30.85 -8.91 -17.31
CA ASP A 3 -29.51 -8.35 -17.49
C ASP A 3 -28.61 -8.77 -16.32
N GLN A 4 -27.98 -9.94 -16.44
CA GLN A 4 -27.03 -10.47 -15.46
C GLN A 4 -25.76 -10.81 -16.25
N GLY A 5 -24.95 -9.78 -16.54
CA GLY A 5 -23.67 -9.91 -17.24
C GLY A 5 -22.74 -10.97 -16.63
N ARG A 6 -21.74 -11.41 -17.40
CA ARG A 6 -20.79 -12.45 -16.96
C ARG A 6 -20.08 -12.00 -15.68
N PRO A 7 -19.66 -12.91 -14.78
CA PRO A 7 -19.01 -12.53 -13.52
C PRO A 7 -17.81 -11.58 -13.65
N GLY A 8 -17.05 -11.66 -14.76
CA GLY A 8 -15.96 -10.72 -15.07
C GLY A 8 -16.47 -9.30 -15.37
N GLU A 9 -17.44 -9.19 -16.28
CA GLU A 9 -18.08 -7.91 -16.65
C GLU A 9 -18.71 -7.22 -15.44
N ARG A 10 -19.29 -7.98 -14.51
CA ARG A 10 -19.84 -7.41 -13.26
C ARG A 10 -18.77 -6.88 -12.32
N ARG A 11 -17.60 -7.54 -12.23
CA ARG A 11 -16.48 -7.06 -11.41
C ARG A 11 -15.89 -5.77 -11.98
N GLU A 12 -15.73 -5.70 -13.30
CA GLU A 12 -15.29 -4.49 -14.01
C GLU A 12 -16.27 -3.33 -13.77
N GLN A 13 -17.57 -3.56 -14.00
CA GLN A 13 -18.61 -2.55 -13.74
C GLN A 13 -18.64 -2.05 -12.29
N MET A 14 -18.38 -2.91 -11.31
CA MET A 14 -18.27 -2.48 -9.92
C MET A 14 -16.99 -1.68 -9.66
N GLY A 15 -15.87 -2.09 -10.25
CA GLY A 15 -14.60 -1.35 -10.19
C GLY A 15 -14.75 0.06 -10.74
N ASP A 16 -15.33 0.22 -11.94
CA ASP A 16 -15.54 1.52 -12.57
C ASP A 16 -16.45 2.42 -11.74
N ARG A 17 -17.50 1.85 -11.13
CA ARG A 17 -18.40 2.59 -10.24
C ARG A 17 -17.70 3.06 -8.97
N LEU A 18 -16.80 2.26 -8.40
CA LEU A 18 -15.98 2.67 -7.26
C LEU A 18 -14.95 3.73 -7.67
N LEU A 19 -14.33 3.58 -8.85
CA LEU A 19 -13.39 4.55 -9.39
C LEU A 19 -14.06 5.91 -9.61
N GLY A 20 -15.29 5.95 -10.11
CA GLY A 20 -16.09 7.19 -10.20
C GLY A 20 -16.43 7.82 -8.84
N GLN A 21 -16.31 7.06 -7.74
CA GLN A 21 -16.37 7.56 -6.36
C GLN A 21 -14.99 7.85 -5.77
N ARG A 22 -13.94 7.80 -6.58
CA ARG A 22 -12.51 7.99 -6.23
C ARG A 22 -11.98 6.93 -5.25
N ILE A 23 -12.49 5.72 -5.38
CA ILE A 23 -12.11 4.56 -4.57
C ILE A 23 -11.37 3.55 -5.46
N ILE A 24 -10.12 3.29 -5.11
CA ILE A 24 -9.26 2.27 -5.71
C ILE A 24 -9.12 1.10 -4.73
N ILE A 25 -9.17 -0.13 -5.24
CA ILE A 25 -9.03 -1.35 -4.43
C ILE A 25 -7.73 -2.09 -4.80
N LEU A 26 -6.79 -2.16 -3.87
CA LEU A 26 -5.68 -3.10 -3.89
C LEU A 26 -6.08 -4.36 -3.10
N GLY A 27 -6.75 -5.29 -3.75
CA GLY A 27 -7.35 -6.48 -3.12
C GLY A 27 -6.59 -7.80 -3.33
N GLN A 28 -5.36 -7.74 -3.84
CA GLN A 28 -4.55 -8.91 -4.22
C GLN A 28 -3.05 -8.64 -4.13
N GLU A 29 -2.24 -9.60 -4.56
CA GLU A 29 -0.79 -9.48 -4.63
C GLU A 29 -0.37 -8.30 -5.53
N VAL A 30 0.67 -7.57 -5.11
CA VAL A 30 1.27 -6.48 -5.86
C VAL A 30 2.20 -7.06 -6.94
N ASN A 31 1.82 -6.90 -8.20
CA ASN A 31 2.63 -7.23 -9.36
C ASN A 31 2.57 -6.08 -10.39
N ASP A 32 3.30 -6.19 -11.50
CA ASP A 32 3.40 -5.11 -12.49
C ASP A 32 2.05 -4.75 -13.13
N GLU A 33 1.17 -5.74 -13.37
CA GLU A 33 -0.17 -5.49 -13.91
C GLU A 33 -1.01 -4.64 -12.95
N ILE A 34 -1.00 -5.00 -11.67
CA ILE A 34 -1.77 -4.30 -10.63
C ILE A 34 -1.17 -2.94 -10.32
N ALA A 35 0.15 -2.82 -10.31
CA ALA A 35 0.80 -1.53 -10.17
C ALA A 35 0.45 -0.59 -11.33
N ASN A 36 0.56 -1.05 -12.58
CA ASN A 36 0.22 -0.23 -13.75
C ASN A 36 -1.25 0.19 -13.73
N LYS A 37 -2.16 -0.71 -13.32
CA LYS A 37 -3.58 -0.38 -13.15
C LYS A 37 -3.77 0.72 -12.10
N ILE A 38 -3.25 0.54 -10.88
CA ILE A 38 -3.42 1.49 -9.78
C ILE A 38 -2.79 2.85 -10.13
N CYS A 39 -1.59 2.86 -10.71
CA CYS A 39 -0.95 4.09 -11.19
C CYS A 39 -1.81 4.81 -12.22
N SER A 40 -2.40 4.08 -13.17
CA SER A 40 -3.29 4.66 -14.18
C SER A 40 -4.56 5.23 -13.56
N GLU A 41 -5.16 4.54 -12.58
CA GLU A 41 -6.34 5.00 -11.85
C GLU A 41 -6.05 6.27 -11.02
N LEU A 42 -4.90 6.33 -10.34
CA LEU A 42 -4.45 7.53 -9.61
C LEU A 42 -4.28 8.73 -10.56
N LEU A 43 -3.60 8.54 -11.68
CA LEU A 43 -3.37 9.58 -12.68
C LEU A 43 -4.68 10.04 -13.35
N LEU A 44 -5.59 9.11 -13.65
CA LEU A 44 -6.91 9.42 -14.21
C LEU A 44 -7.72 10.29 -13.23
N LEU A 45 -7.84 9.85 -11.98
CA LEU A 45 -8.57 10.60 -10.95
C LEU A 45 -7.97 11.97 -10.67
N THR A 46 -6.64 12.08 -10.75
CA THR A 46 -5.90 13.35 -10.65
C THR A 46 -6.25 14.29 -11.80
N ALA A 47 -6.31 13.78 -13.03
CA ALA A 47 -6.66 14.56 -14.21
C ALA A 47 -8.14 15.03 -14.18
N GLU A 48 -9.04 14.23 -13.62
CA GLU A 48 -10.45 14.59 -13.45
C GLU A 48 -10.66 15.67 -12.37
N ASP A 49 -9.98 15.54 -11.23
CA ASP A 49 -9.98 16.54 -10.16
C ASP A 49 -8.70 16.41 -9.33
N SER A 50 -7.81 17.38 -9.45
CA SER A 50 -6.50 17.40 -8.80
C SER A 50 -6.51 17.84 -7.33
N ARG A 51 -7.69 18.12 -6.75
CA ARG A 51 -7.84 18.60 -5.37
C ARG A 51 -8.55 17.60 -4.47
N ARG A 52 -9.50 16.84 -5.01
CA ARG A 52 -10.29 15.89 -4.22
C ARG A 52 -9.47 14.66 -3.84
N ASP A 53 -9.56 14.24 -2.60
CA ASP A 53 -8.93 13.03 -2.09
C ASP A 53 -9.22 11.80 -2.96
N ILE A 54 -8.25 10.88 -2.99
CA ILE A 54 -8.36 9.55 -3.60
C ILE A 54 -8.20 8.51 -2.50
N SER A 55 -9.10 7.54 -2.40
CA SER A 55 -9.03 6.49 -1.38
C SER A 55 -8.51 5.18 -1.94
N LEU A 56 -7.39 4.69 -1.41
CA LEU A 56 -6.81 3.39 -1.69
C LEU A 56 -7.13 2.41 -0.54
N TYR A 57 -8.00 1.46 -0.82
CA TYR A 57 -8.34 0.39 0.13
C TYR A 57 -7.45 -0.83 -0.11
N ILE A 58 -6.80 -1.29 0.94
CA ILE A 58 -5.72 -2.28 0.88
C ILE A 58 -6.13 -3.55 1.62
N ASN A 59 -6.20 -4.64 0.87
CA ASN A 59 -6.26 -6.02 1.34
C ASN A 59 -5.27 -6.84 0.51
N SER A 60 -3.99 -6.78 0.86
CA SER A 60 -2.90 -7.34 0.06
C SER A 60 -1.87 -8.05 0.94
N PRO A 61 -1.39 -9.24 0.50
CA PRO A 61 -0.23 -9.89 1.10
C PRO A 61 1.10 -9.19 0.75
N GLY A 62 1.07 -8.12 -0.05
CA GLY A 62 2.25 -7.49 -0.64
C GLY A 62 2.60 -8.12 -1.97
N GLY A 63 3.89 -8.12 -2.34
CA GLY A 63 4.35 -8.66 -3.62
C GLY A 63 5.66 -8.01 -4.07
N SER A 64 5.78 -7.77 -5.38
CA SER A 64 6.95 -7.17 -6.00
C SER A 64 7.28 -5.78 -5.46
N VAL A 65 8.53 -5.59 -5.03
CA VAL A 65 9.01 -4.31 -4.49
C VAL A 65 9.03 -3.23 -5.57
N SER A 66 9.49 -3.52 -6.78
CA SER A 66 9.51 -2.52 -7.87
C SER A 66 8.11 -2.08 -8.26
N ALA A 67 7.16 -3.02 -8.35
CA ALA A 67 5.77 -2.73 -8.63
C ALA A 67 5.14 -1.86 -7.53
N GLY A 68 5.38 -2.19 -6.26
CA GLY A 68 4.88 -1.38 -5.16
C GLY A 68 5.56 -0.01 -5.06
N MET A 69 6.84 0.11 -5.40
CA MET A 69 7.53 1.41 -5.48
C MET A 69 6.95 2.30 -6.60
N ALA A 70 6.50 1.74 -7.72
CA ALA A 70 5.81 2.51 -8.75
C ALA A 70 4.50 3.11 -8.23
N ILE A 71 3.70 2.32 -7.50
CA ILE A 71 2.48 2.83 -6.85
C ILE A 71 2.84 3.93 -5.83
N TYR A 72 3.84 3.66 -4.98
CA TYR A 72 4.31 4.62 -3.98
C TYR A 72 4.70 5.95 -4.61
N ASP A 73 5.54 5.94 -5.64
CA ASP A 73 6.03 7.16 -6.28
C ASP A 73 4.86 7.95 -6.89
N VAL A 74 3.88 7.28 -7.51
CA VAL A 74 2.68 7.96 -8.03
C VAL A 74 1.83 8.52 -6.89
N MET A 75 1.66 7.82 -5.78
CA MET A 75 0.96 8.35 -4.60
C MET A 75 1.61 9.63 -4.06
N GLN A 76 2.94 9.71 -4.05
CA GLN A 76 3.66 10.91 -3.60
C GLN A 76 3.71 12.00 -4.68
N TYR A 77 3.59 11.64 -5.96
CA TYR A 77 3.72 12.55 -7.10
C TYR A 77 2.42 13.31 -7.38
N VAL A 78 1.26 12.68 -7.19
CA VAL A 78 -0.03 13.33 -7.43
C VAL A 78 -0.27 14.45 -6.40
N PRO A 79 -0.91 15.57 -6.80
CA PRO A 79 -1.21 16.68 -5.88
C PRO A 79 -2.37 16.37 -4.93
N ASN A 80 -3.09 15.27 -5.17
CA ASN A 80 -4.20 14.83 -4.35
C ASN A 80 -3.73 14.21 -3.04
N ASP A 81 -4.49 14.41 -1.97
CA ASP A 81 -4.31 13.57 -0.79
C ASP A 81 -4.73 12.12 -1.10
N VAL A 82 -3.86 11.17 -0.75
CA VAL A 82 -4.13 9.75 -0.89
C VAL A 82 -4.49 9.17 0.47
N VAL A 83 -5.77 8.91 0.66
CA VAL A 83 -6.33 8.24 1.83
C VAL A 83 -6.03 6.75 1.72
N THR A 84 -5.46 6.13 2.74
CA THR A 84 -5.21 4.67 2.75
C THR A 84 -6.07 3.99 3.81
N VAL A 85 -6.65 2.83 3.48
CA VAL A 85 -7.52 2.08 4.39
C VAL A 85 -7.15 0.60 4.39
N ALA A 86 -6.64 0.09 5.51
CA ALA A 86 -6.38 -1.34 5.68
C ALA A 86 -7.69 -2.11 5.95
N MET A 87 -7.96 -3.13 5.13
CA MET A 87 -9.05 -4.07 5.28
C MET A 87 -8.51 -5.50 5.24
N GLY A 88 -8.74 -6.30 6.28
CA GLY A 88 -8.24 -7.67 6.30
C GLY A 88 -6.72 -7.71 6.52
N LEU A 89 -5.92 -7.78 5.46
CA LEU A 89 -4.47 -7.88 5.55
C LEU A 89 -3.77 -6.76 4.78
N ALA A 90 -2.80 -6.10 5.41
CA ALA A 90 -1.82 -5.27 4.73
C ALA A 90 -0.42 -5.74 5.12
N ALA A 91 0.18 -6.60 4.31
CA ALA A 91 1.50 -7.18 4.58
C ALA A 91 2.54 -6.69 3.57
N SER A 92 3.81 -6.58 3.98
CA SER A 92 4.91 -6.30 3.05
C SER A 92 4.65 -5.01 2.24
N MET A 93 4.66 -5.06 0.90
CA MET A 93 4.29 -3.90 0.07
C MET A 93 2.87 -3.36 0.34
N GLY A 94 1.93 -4.18 0.81
CA GLY A 94 0.63 -3.71 1.28
C GLY A 94 0.74 -2.82 2.53
N GLN A 95 1.59 -3.20 3.49
CA GLN A 95 1.89 -2.36 4.67
C GLN A 95 2.65 -1.08 4.28
N PHE A 96 3.63 -1.21 3.37
CA PHE A 96 4.42 -0.10 2.89
C PHE A 96 3.55 0.99 2.24
N LEU A 97 2.63 0.58 1.35
CA LEU A 97 1.68 1.48 0.72
C LEU A 97 0.66 2.04 1.72
N LEU A 98 0.25 1.25 2.71
CA LEU A 98 -0.65 1.71 3.76
C LEU A 98 -0.07 2.90 4.53
N CYS A 99 1.17 2.81 5.02
CA CYS A 99 1.76 3.92 5.77
C CYS A 99 2.10 5.14 4.89
N ALA A 100 2.24 4.95 3.58
CA ALA A 100 2.57 6.00 2.61
C ALA A 100 1.40 6.90 2.21
N GLY A 101 0.18 6.65 2.73
CA GLY A 101 -0.94 7.57 2.57
C GLY A 101 -0.66 8.92 3.23
N THR A 102 -1.44 9.95 2.87
CA THR A 102 -1.31 11.29 3.45
C THR A 102 -1.43 11.22 4.98
N GLN A 103 -0.49 11.85 5.69
CA GLN A 103 -0.49 11.90 7.16
C GLN A 103 -1.81 12.47 7.70
N GLY A 104 -2.38 11.81 8.71
CA GLY A 104 -3.70 12.11 9.26
C GLY A 104 -4.85 11.44 8.50
N LYS A 105 -4.59 10.80 7.36
CA LYS A 105 -5.60 10.15 6.50
C LYS A 105 -5.30 8.67 6.26
N ARG A 106 -4.61 8.02 7.19
CA ARG A 106 -4.29 6.58 7.13
C ARG A 106 -5.15 5.82 8.13
N TYR A 107 -5.88 4.83 7.66
CA TYR A 107 -6.94 4.16 8.43
C TYR A 107 -6.72 2.65 8.46
N ALA A 108 -7.18 2.02 9.54
CA ALA A 108 -7.35 0.57 9.62
C ALA A 108 -8.75 0.21 10.14
N LEU A 109 -9.34 -0.86 9.59
CA LEU A 109 -10.51 -1.48 10.20
C LEU A 109 -10.09 -2.26 11.47
N PRO A 110 -11.00 -2.49 12.45
CA PRO A 110 -10.61 -2.95 13.79
C PRO A 110 -9.95 -4.35 13.82
N HIS A 111 -10.21 -5.17 12.80
CA HIS A 111 -9.66 -6.52 12.69
C HIS A 111 -8.60 -6.64 11.59
N ALA A 112 -8.21 -5.52 10.98
CA ALA A 112 -7.11 -5.53 10.02
C ALA A 112 -5.81 -5.97 10.72
N ARG A 113 -5.04 -6.79 10.02
CA ARG A 113 -3.70 -7.20 10.43
C ARG A 113 -2.69 -6.57 9.49
N ILE A 114 -1.63 -6.05 10.09
CA ILE A 114 -0.54 -5.41 9.36
C ILE A 114 0.73 -6.20 9.62
N VAL A 115 1.53 -6.42 8.57
CA VAL A 115 2.79 -7.17 8.68
C VAL A 115 3.91 -6.38 8.04
N MET A 116 4.92 -6.06 8.84
CA MET A 116 6.17 -5.47 8.38
C MET A 116 7.26 -6.54 8.41
N HIS A 117 8.06 -6.62 7.35
CA HIS A 117 9.23 -7.49 7.23
C HIS A 117 10.19 -6.91 6.18
N GLN A 118 11.43 -7.37 6.18
CA GLN A 118 12.42 -6.98 5.18
C GLN A 118 12.06 -7.53 3.79
N PRO A 119 12.47 -6.83 2.70
CA PRO A 119 12.24 -7.36 1.36
C PRO A 119 12.93 -8.72 1.17
N LEU A 120 12.24 -9.63 0.49
CA LEU A 120 12.73 -10.97 0.18
C LEU A 120 13.17 -11.02 -1.29
N GLY A 121 14.25 -11.75 -1.57
CA GLY A 121 14.77 -11.94 -2.92
C GLY A 121 15.68 -13.17 -3.00
N GLY A 122 15.72 -13.81 -4.17
CA GLY A 122 16.68 -14.87 -4.47
C GLY A 122 17.93 -14.29 -5.13
N ILE A 123 19.11 -14.78 -4.72
CA ILE A 123 20.39 -14.47 -5.37
C ILE A 123 20.96 -15.70 -6.07
N GLY A 124 21.63 -15.50 -7.21
CA GLY A 124 22.30 -16.57 -7.94
C GLY A 124 23.10 -16.07 -9.13
N GLY A 125 24.03 -16.90 -9.62
CA GLY A 125 24.91 -16.62 -10.74
C GLY A 125 26.39 -16.77 -10.37
N THR A 126 27.25 -16.08 -11.12
CA THR A 126 28.69 -16.01 -10.81
C THR A 126 28.93 -15.23 -9.51
N ALA A 127 30.15 -15.28 -8.97
CA ALA A 127 30.52 -14.49 -7.80
C ALA A 127 30.29 -12.98 -8.00
N ALA A 128 30.49 -12.47 -9.22
CA ALA A 128 30.21 -11.08 -9.56
C ALA A 128 28.70 -10.78 -9.56
N ASP A 129 27.89 -11.67 -10.15
CA ASP A 129 26.42 -11.51 -10.16
C ASP A 129 25.85 -11.50 -8.74
N ILE A 130 26.32 -12.42 -7.89
CA ILE A 130 25.93 -12.49 -6.48
C ILE A 130 26.27 -11.20 -5.74
N ALA A 131 27.49 -10.67 -5.94
CA ALA A 131 27.91 -9.43 -5.29
C ALA A 131 27.05 -8.23 -5.72
N ILE A 132 26.75 -8.11 -7.01
CA ILE A 132 25.89 -7.05 -7.54
C ILE A 132 24.47 -7.17 -6.96
N GLN A 133 23.88 -8.36 -6.98
CA GLN A 133 22.52 -8.57 -6.47
C GLN A 133 22.44 -8.32 -4.96
N ALA A 134 23.43 -8.73 -4.18
CA ALA A 134 23.48 -8.45 -2.75
C ALA A 134 23.54 -6.94 -2.46
N GLU A 135 24.30 -6.18 -3.25
CA GLU A 135 24.36 -4.72 -3.12
C GLU A 135 23.00 -4.07 -3.45
N GLN A 136 22.33 -4.52 -4.51
CA GLN A 136 20.98 -4.05 -4.84
C GLN A 136 19.97 -4.37 -3.73
N MET A 137 20.02 -5.57 -3.14
CA MET A 137 19.15 -5.92 -2.01
C MET A 137 19.41 -5.05 -0.78
N ARG A 138 20.68 -4.73 -0.47
CA ARG A 138 21.02 -3.79 0.62
C ARG A 138 20.46 -2.40 0.34
N TYR A 139 20.61 -1.91 -0.89
CA TYR A 139 20.04 -0.63 -1.31
C TYR A 139 18.51 -0.61 -1.12
N THR A 140 17.81 -1.60 -1.66
CA THR A 140 16.35 -1.70 -1.56
C THR A 140 15.88 -1.79 -0.10
N LYS A 141 16.52 -2.64 0.72
CA LYS A 141 16.20 -2.77 2.15
C LYS A 141 16.32 -1.43 2.87
N LYS A 142 17.42 -0.71 2.65
CA LYS A 142 17.66 0.60 3.27
C LYS A 142 16.64 1.64 2.81
N LEU A 143 16.41 1.74 1.50
CA LEU A 143 15.44 2.68 0.93
C LEU A 143 14.03 2.46 1.53
N MET A 144 13.58 1.20 1.60
CA MET A 144 12.28 0.89 2.18
C MET A 144 12.22 1.26 3.66
N ALA A 145 13.25 0.92 4.44
CA ALA A 145 13.30 1.25 5.87
C ALA A 145 13.27 2.77 6.11
N GLU A 146 14.00 3.56 5.31
CA GLU A 146 13.97 5.02 5.35
C GLU A 146 12.58 5.59 5.07
N ARG A 147 11.88 5.07 4.04
CA ARG A 147 10.53 5.54 3.70
C ARG A 147 9.51 5.17 4.76
N ILE A 148 9.57 3.96 5.32
CA ILE A 148 8.72 3.57 6.44
C ILE A 148 9.01 4.46 7.67
N ALA A 149 10.28 4.73 7.98
CA ALA A 149 10.67 5.62 9.07
C ALA A 149 10.10 7.03 8.87
N THR A 150 10.20 7.59 7.66
CA THR A 150 9.60 8.88 7.30
C THR A 150 8.10 8.91 7.58
N HIS A 151 7.37 7.90 7.12
CA HIS A 151 5.91 7.87 7.22
C HIS A 151 5.40 7.53 8.63
N THR A 152 6.14 6.73 9.39
CA THR A 152 5.74 6.31 10.74
C THR A 152 6.22 7.24 11.84
N GLY A 153 7.26 8.05 11.57
CA GLY A 153 7.95 8.84 12.58
C GLY A 153 8.84 8.02 13.52
N GLN A 154 8.98 6.71 13.30
CA GLN A 154 9.90 5.88 14.08
C GLN A 154 11.36 6.11 13.63
N PRO A 155 12.35 5.97 14.53
CA PRO A 155 13.76 5.97 14.15
C PRO A 155 14.07 4.86 13.13
N LEU A 156 14.97 5.13 12.18
CA LEU A 156 15.37 4.18 11.15
C LEU A 156 15.87 2.86 11.77
N GLU A 157 16.69 2.94 12.82
CA GLU A 157 17.24 1.77 13.49
C GLU A 157 16.14 0.87 14.08
N ARG A 158 15.03 1.47 14.53
CA ARG A 158 13.88 0.73 15.02
C ARG A 158 13.17 0.00 13.87
N ILE A 159 12.97 0.66 12.73
CA ILE A 159 12.38 0.00 11.55
C ILE A 159 13.26 -1.17 11.08
N GLU A 160 14.58 -1.00 11.03
CA GLU A 160 15.50 -2.06 10.63
C GLU A 160 15.46 -3.27 11.57
N GLN A 161 15.42 -3.04 12.89
CA GLN A 161 15.29 -4.10 13.89
C GLN A 161 13.93 -4.80 13.80
N ASP A 162 12.86 -4.00 13.73
CA ASP A 162 11.48 -4.48 13.78
C ASP A 162 11.05 -5.17 12.48
N SER A 163 11.77 -4.96 11.37
CA SER A 163 11.52 -5.62 10.08
C SER A 163 12.46 -6.81 9.81
N ASP A 164 13.44 -7.10 10.66
CA ASP A 164 14.37 -8.22 10.42
C ASP A 164 13.65 -9.58 10.38
N ARG A 165 12.51 -9.69 11.08
CA ARG A 165 11.57 -10.80 11.00
C ARG A 165 10.16 -10.26 10.81
N ASP A 166 9.25 -11.17 10.45
CA ASP A 166 7.83 -10.85 10.38
C ASP A 166 7.33 -10.28 11.70
N ARG A 167 7.01 -8.99 11.68
CA ARG A 167 6.39 -8.30 12.79
C ARG A 167 4.93 -8.03 12.48
N TRP A 168 4.08 -8.63 13.30
CA TRP A 168 2.64 -8.55 13.17
C TRP A 168 2.09 -7.46 14.09
N PHE A 169 1.14 -6.71 13.56
CA PHE A 169 0.41 -5.68 14.29
C PHE A 169 -1.09 -5.94 14.17
N THR A 170 -1.80 -5.72 15.27
CA THR A 170 -3.22 -5.38 15.28
C THR A 170 -3.42 -3.95 14.76
N ALA A 171 -4.66 -3.57 14.46
CA ALA A 171 -4.98 -2.20 14.02
C ALA A 171 -4.57 -1.14 15.07
N GLU A 172 -4.78 -1.42 16.36
CA GLU A 172 -4.39 -0.53 17.46
C GLU A 172 -2.86 -0.42 17.58
N GLU A 173 -2.14 -1.54 17.55
CA GLU A 173 -0.66 -1.51 17.57
C GLU A 173 -0.08 -0.80 16.35
N ALA A 174 -0.71 -0.94 15.18
CA ALA A 174 -0.29 -0.24 13.97
C ALA A 174 -0.51 1.27 14.08
N ARG A 175 -1.60 1.71 14.73
CA ARG A 175 -1.82 3.13 15.06
C ARG A 175 -0.76 3.64 16.02
N ASP A 176 -0.54 2.93 17.12
CA ASP A 176 0.43 3.33 18.15
C ASP A 176 1.86 3.34 17.62
N TYR A 177 2.16 2.50 16.62
CA TYR A 177 3.45 2.48 15.91
C TYR A 177 3.58 3.61 14.88
N GLY A 178 2.48 4.24 14.47
CA GLY A 178 2.45 5.30 13.46
C GLY A 178 2.26 4.83 12.01
N ILE A 179 1.93 3.56 11.78
CA ILE A 179 1.64 3.02 10.42
C ILE A 179 0.31 3.58 9.91
N VAL A 180 -0.68 3.71 10.79
CA VAL A 180 -1.97 4.35 10.51
C VAL A 180 -2.23 5.44 11.54
N ASP A 181 -3.12 6.38 11.22
CA ASP A 181 -3.52 7.47 12.12
C ASP A 181 -4.76 7.09 12.93
N HIS A 182 -5.66 6.31 12.35
CA HIS A 182 -6.97 6.02 12.93
C HIS A 182 -7.39 4.56 12.78
N VAL A 183 -8.06 4.04 13.82
CA VAL A 183 -8.79 2.76 13.76
C VAL A 183 -10.28 3.09 13.71
N VAL A 184 -10.97 2.67 12.65
CA VAL A 184 -12.36 3.08 12.39
C VAL A 184 -13.28 1.89 12.22
N ALA A 185 -14.43 1.91 12.91
CA ALA A 185 -15.43 0.84 12.87
C ALA A 185 -16.59 1.12 11.90
N SER A 186 -16.65 2.30 11.27
CA SER A 186 -17.70 2.66 10.32
C SER A 186 -17.21 3.61 9.23
N LEU A 187 -17.90 3.59 8.08
CA LEU A 187 -17.59 4.45 6.94
C LEU A 187 -17.81 5.95 7.25
N ALA A 188 -18.78 6.26 8.12
CA ALA A 188 -19.03 7.64 8.55
C ALA A 188 -17.86 8.18 9.37
N ALA A 189 -17.25 7.34 10.22
CA ALA A 189 -16.08 7.71 10.99
C ALA A 189 -14.84 7.94 10.11
N ALA A 190 -14.68 7.17 9.03
CA ALA A 190 -13.57 7.31 8.09
C ALA A 190 -13.63 8.58 7.20
N ARG A 191 -14.81 9.23 7.11
CA ARG A 191 -15.03 10.44 6.29
C ARG A 191 -15.11 11.72 7.13
N ALA A 192 -15.17 11.62 8.45
CA ALA A 192 -15.38 12.75 9.37
C ALA A 192 -14.09 13.22 10.07
N THR A 193 -12.99 12.53 9.82
CA THR A 193 -11.62 12.81 10.30
C THR A 193 -10.75 13.25 9.13
#